data_AF-A0A291GPQ6-F1
#
_entry.id   AF-A0A291GPQ6-F1
#
_cell.length_a   1.000
_cell.length_b   1.000
_cell.length_c   1.000
_cell.angle_alpha   90.00
_cell.angle_beta   90.00
_cell.angle_gamma   90.00
#
_symmetry.space_group_name_H-M   'P 1'
#
loop_
_entity.id
_entity.type
_entity.pdbx_description
1 polymer ?
#
loop_
_entity_poly.entity_id
_entity_poly.type
_entity_poly.pdbx_seq_one_letter_code
_entity_poly.pdbx_strand_id
1 'polypeptide(L)'
;MNSDPRSALAALIAAFERHYEAAAASRGDDDPALDAATEQLATAFDAYDDALFDAYEIATPLIVFDDDDDDDDDDFDDLDDFEDDEDDEGEYDDEDDSGR
;
A
#
# COMPACT_ATOMS: atom_id res chain seq x y z
N MET A 1 -15.14 11.58 -4.13
CA MET A 1 -15.40 11.29 -5.55
C MET A 1 -14.75 9.96 -5.80
N ASN A 2 -15.50 8.93 -6.21
CA ASN A 2 -14.92 7.61 -6.45
C ASN A 2 -14.12 7.68 -7.76
N SER A 3 -12.79 7.73 -7.65
CA SER A 3 -11.86 7.84 -8.77
C SER A 3 -11.54 6.44 -9.30
N ASP A 4 -11.53 6.25 -10.62
CA ASP A 4 -11.16 4.95 -11.21
C ASP A 4 -9.70 4.60 -10.81
N PRO A 5 -9.45 3.46 -10.12
CA PRO A 5 -8.12 3.06 -9.68
C PRO A 5 -7.10 3.03 -10.82
N ARG A 6 -7.54 2.65 -12.03
CA ARG A 6 -6.65 2.62 -13.21
C ARG A 6 -6.20 4.02 -13.61
N SER A 7 -7.09 5.01 -13.50
CA SER A 7 -6.75 6.40 -13.78
C SER A 7 -5.87 6.98 -12.68
N ALA A 8 -6.12 6.66 -11.41
CA ALA A 8 -5.30 7.10 -10.29
C ALA A 8 -3.88 6.50 -10.39
N LEU A 9 -3.75 5.21 -10.73
CA LEU A 9 -2.47 4.56 -10.96
C LEU A 9 -1.66 5.25 -12.07
N ALA A 10 -2.32 5.63 -13.18
CA ALA A 10 -1.64 6.34 -14.26
C ALA A 10 -1.13 7.72 -13.81
N ALA A 11 -1.87 8.41 -12.94
CA ALA A 11 -1.44 9.67 -12.35
C ALA A 11 -0.24 9.47 -11.41
N LEU A 12 -0.27 8.42 -10.57
CA LEU A 12 0.82 8.04 -9.68
C LEU A 12 2.12 7.71 -10.45
N ILE A 13 2.04 6.91 -11.51
CA ILE A 13 3.20 6.63 -12.37
C ILE A 13 3.79 7.92 -12.94
N ALA A 14 2.94 8.83 -13.42
CA ALA A 14 3.39 10.12 -13.95
C ALA A 14 3.96 11.04 -12.85
N ALA A 15 3.57 10.87 -11.60
CA ALA A 15 4.14 11.59 -10.46
C ALA A 15 5.54 11.05 -10.11
N PHE A 16 5.73 9.72 -10.14
CA PHE A 16 7.06 9.11 -9.99
C PHE A 16 8.06 9.59 -11.03
N GLU A 17 7.63 9.67 -12.31
CA GLU A 17 8.48 10.17 -13.39
C GLU A 17 8.91 11.63 -13.14
N ARG A 18 7.98 12.49 -12.72
CA ARG A 18 8.27 13.90 -12.40
C ARG A 18 9.18 14.06 -11.18
N HIS A 19 8.93 13.28 -10.13
CA HIS A 19 9.78 13.27 -8.94
C HIS A 19 11.20 12.84 -9.28
N TYR A 20 11.35 11.79 -10.09
CA TYR A 20 12.66 11.36 -10.60
C TYR A 20 13.34 12.46 -11.44
N GLU A 21 12.62 13.12 -12.35
CA GLU A 21 13.16 14.22 -13.14
C GLU A 21 13.65 15.39 -12.26
N ALA A 22 12.88 15.75 -11.23
CA ALA A 22 13.27 16.79 -10.28
C ALA A 22 14.51 16.38 -9.48
N ALA A 23 14.54 15.15 -8.96
CA ALA A 23 15.69 14.62 -8.23
C ALA A 23 16.96 14.56 -9.10
N ALA A 24 16.83 14.16 -10.36
CA ALA A 24 17.95 14.10 -11.30
C ALA A 24 18.46 15.48 -11.73
N ALA A 25 17.59 16.50 -11.73
CA ALA A 25 17.94 17.88 -12.04
C ALA A 25 18.44 18.67 -10.83
N SER A 26 18.17 18.18 -9.61
CA SER A 26 18.48 18.85 -8.36
C SER A 26 19.97 19.17 -8.21
N ARG A 27 20.26 20.32 -7.62
CA ARG A 27 21.63 20.82 -7.38
C ARG A 27 22.01 20.89 -5.90
N GLY A 28 21.21 20.31 -5.02
CA GLY A 28 21.44 20.27 -3.57
C GLY A 28 20.20 19.80 -2.82
N ASP A 29 20.34 19.56 -1.52
CA ASP A 29 19.26 19.00 -0.69
C ASP A 29 18.05 19.95 -0.52
N ASP A 30 18.24 21.27 -0.67
CA ASP A 30 17.17 22.29 -0.64
C ASP A 30 16.73 22.70 -2.07
N ASP A 31 16.22 21.76 -2.89
CA ASP A 31 15.63 22.11 -4.19
C ASP A 31 14.10 22.21 -4.08
N PRO A 32 13.51 23.43 -4.17
CA PRO A 32 12.06 23.60 -4.04
C PRO A 32 11.27 22.90 -5.15
N ALA A 33 11.89 22.58 -6.29
CA ALA A 33 11.24 21.78 -7.32
C ALA A 33 11.17 20.30 -6.93
N LEU A 34 12.15 19.81 -6.18
CA LEU A 34 12.14 18.45 -5.63
C LEU A 34 11.07 18.33 -4.54
N ASP A 35 11.03 19.28 -3.60
CA ASP A 35 10.01 19.30 -2.52
C ASP A 35 8.60 19.29 -3.10
N ALA A 36 8.31 20.21 -4.03
CA ALA A 36 7.02 20.27 -4.69
C ALA A 36 6.68 18.99 -5.47
N ALA A 37 7.69 18.29 -6.02
CA ALA A 37 7.47 17.03 -6.71
C ALA A 37 7.25 15.87 -5.73
N THR A 38 7.86 15.91 -4.54
CA THR A 38 7.62 14.98 -3.44
C THR A 38 6.19 15.11 -2.90
N GLU A 39 5.73 16.33 -2.61
CA GLU A 39 4.34 16.58 -2.17
C GLU A 39 3.31 16.09 -3.20
N GLN A 40 3.58 16.33 -4.49
CA GLN A 40 2.73 15.84 -5.59
C GLN A 40 2.73 14.32 -5.70
N LEU A 41 3.86 13.67 -5.44
CA LEU A 41 3.97 12.22 -5.42
C LEU A 41 3.16 11.62 -4.27
N ALA A 42 3.31 12.16 -3.06
CA ALA A 42 2.53 11.78 -1.88
C ALA A 42 1.02 11.86 -2.16
N THR A 43 0.55 13.04 -2.60
CA THR A 43 -0.87 13.26 -2.92
C THR A 43 -1.39 12.28 -3.98
N ALA A 44 -0.58 11.97 -5.01
CA ALA A 44 -0.97 11.05 -6.07
C ALA A 44 -1.03 9.60 -5.59
N PHE A 45 -0.18 9.25 -4.61
CA PHE A 45 -0.19 7.93 -3.98
C PHE A 45 -1.44 7.76 -3.12
N ASP A 46 -1.76 8.69 -2.23
CA ASP A 46 -2.96 8.63 -1.39
C ASP A 46 -4.23 8.51 -2.24
N ALA A 47 -4.32 9.30 -3.32
CA ALA A 47 -5.45 9.22 -4.24
C ALA A 47 -5.58 7.87 -4.96
N TYR A 48 -4.47 7.15 -5.16
CA TYR A 48 -4.47 5.80 -5.71
C TYR A 48 -4.85 4.76 -4.66
N ASP A 49 -4.30 4.88 -3.44
CA ASP A 49 -4.61 3.98 -2.33
C ASP A 49 -6.12 4.05 -1.97
N ASP A 50 -6.64 5.27 -1.80
CA ASP A 50 -8.07 5.53 -1.59
C ASP A 50 -8.94 4.91 -2.69
N ALA A 51 -8.56 5.10 -3.96
CA ALA A 51 -9.31 4.57 -5.08
C ALA A 51 -9.29 3.03 -5.10
N LEU A 52 -8.14 2.44 -4.81
CA LEU A 52 -7.95 0.99 -4.76
C LEU A 52 -8.78 0.37 -3.63
N PHE A 53 -8.76 1.00 -2.46
CA PHE A 53 -9.54 0.59 -1.30
C PHE A 53 -11.05 0.75 -1.56
N ASP A 54 -11.50 1.87 -2.12
CA ASP A 54 -12.90 2.09 -2.50
C ASP A 54 -13.43 1.05 -3.50
N ALA A 55 -12.57 0.57 -4.41
CA ALA A 55 -12.95 -0.34 -5.48
C ALA A 55 -12.88 -1.82 -5.08
N TYR A 56 -11.91 -2.19 -4.24
CA TYR A 56 -11.56 -3.60 -3.97
C TYR A 56 -11.38 -3.93 -2.49
N GLU A 57 -11.51 -2.96 -1.58
CA GLU A 57 -11.25 -3.11 -0.14
C GLU A 57 -9.81 -3.60 0.14
N ILE A 58 -8.87 -3.21 -0.72
CA ILE A 58 -7.44 -3.55 -0.62
C ILE A 58 -6.63 -2.27 -0.46
N ALA A 59 -5.86 -2.18 0.62
CA ALA A 59 -4.86 -1.14 0.84
C ALA A 59 -3.50 -1.56 0.26
N THR A 60 -2.69 -0.58 -0.12
CA THR A 60 -1.32 -0.82 -0.57
C THR A 60 -0.36 -0.97 0.62
N PRO A 61 0.75 -1.71 0.46
CA PRO A 61 1.73 -1.91 1.54
C PRO A 61 2.72 -0.75 1.70
N LEU A 62 2.46 0.40 1.07
CA LEU A 62 3.33 1.57 1.07
C LEU A 62 2.72 2.64 1.98
N ILE A 63 3.56 3.39 2.68
CA ILE A 63 3.15 4.46 3.61
C ILE A 63 3.87 5.74 3.21
N VAL A 64 3.15 6.85 3.17
CA VAL A 64 3.71 8.19 3.01
C VAL A 64 3.98 8.75 4.40
N PHE A 65 5.24 9.13 4.65
CA PHE A 65 5.62 9.86 5.86
C PHE A 65 5.46 11.35 5.59
N ASP A 66 4.69 12.05 6.43
CA ASP A 66 4.68 13.50 6.40
C ASP A 66 5.87 14.00 7.23
N ASP A 67 6.67 14.92 6.69
CA ASP A 67 7.91 15.41 7.32
C ASP A 67 7.63 16.27 8.58
N ASP A 68 6.34 16.50 8.89
CA ASP A 68 5.84 17.19 10.09
C ASP A 68 5.48 16.23 11.25
N ASP A 69 5.46 14.90 11.05
CA ASP A 69 5.19 13.89 12.11
C ASP A 69 6.48 13.45 12.82
N ASP A 70 7.22 14.44 13.34
CA ASP A 70 8.42 14.27 14.19
C ASP A 70 8.05 14.07 15.68
N ASP A 71 6.83 13.60 15.97
CA ASP A 71 6.33 13.27 17.32
C ASP A 71 5.44 12.00 17.28
N ASP A 72 6.01 10.89 17.76
CA ASP A 72 5.36 9.65 18.23
C ASP A 72 4.38 8.93 17.29
N ASP A 73 4.78 7.78 16.75
CA ASP A 73 3.96 6.54 16.85
C ASP A 73 4.81 5.30 16.46
N ASP A 74 5.45 4.71 17.48
CA ASP A 74 5.96 3.33 17.51
C ASP A 74 4.81 2.29 17.47
N ASP A 75 3.78 2.47 16.63
CA ASP A 75 2.60 1.58 16.54
C ASP A 75 2.66 0.67 15.28
N PHE A 76 3.85 0.15 14.96
CA PHE A 76 4.06 -0.91 13.96
C PHE A 76 3.86 -2.33 14.53
N ASP A 77 3.19 -2.47 15.68
CA ASP A 77 3.02 -3.75 16.38
C ASP A 77 1.73 -4.53 15.99
N ASP A 78 0.87 -4.01 15.10
CA ASP A 78 -0.44 -4.64 14.78
C ASP A 78 -0.50 -5.38 13.43
N LEU A 79 0.64 -5.77 12.86
CA LEU A 79 0.71 -6.57 11.61
C LEU A 79 0.81 -8.09 11.83
N ASP A 80 0.64 -8.58 13.06
CA ASP A 80 0.85 -10.00 13.42
C ASP A 80 -0.45 -10.84 13.57
N ASP A 81 -1.66 -10.30 13.34
CA ASP A 81 -2.93 -11.07 13.50
C ASP A 81 -3.55 -11.56 12.18
N PHE A 82 -2.73 -11.95 11.21
CA PHE A 82 -3.19 -12.85 10.14
C PHE A 82 -3.11 -14.30 10.64
N GLU A 83 -4.01 -14.70 11.54
CA GLU A 83 -4.26 -16.12 11.82
C GLU A 83 -4.93 -16.78 10.60
N ASP A 84 -4.08 -17.23 9.66
CA ASP A 84 -4.37 -18.25 8.68
C ASP A 84 -4.24 -19.62 9.36
N ASP A 85 -5.36 -20.24 9.74
CA ASP A 85 -5.44 -21.69 9.93
C ASP A 85 -6.88 -22.17 9.64
N GLU A 86 -7.18 -22.24 8.35
CA GLU A 86 -8.23 -23.12 7.80
C GLU A 86 -7.78 -24.60 7.91
N ASP A 87 -7.98 -25.24 9.06
CA ASP A 87 -7.90 -26.72 9.16
C ASP A 87 -9.29 -27.34 9.38
N ASP A 88 -10.04 -27.40 8.28
CA ASP A 88 -11.19 -28.30 8.08
C ASP A 88 -10.69 -29.65 7.55
N GLU A 89 -10.35 -30.58 8.44
CA GLU A 89 -10.14 -31.99 8.10
C GLU A 89 -11.09 -32.88 8.91
N GLY A 90 -12.33 -33.04 8.41
CA GLY A 90 -13.30 -34.00 8.93
C GLY A 90 -12.79 -35.44 8.87
N GLU A 91 -12.54 -36.05 10.03
CA GLU A 91 -12.29 -37.48 10.17
C GLU A 91 -13.62 -38.25 10.03
N TYR A 92 -13.85 -38.83 8.84
CA TYR A 92 -14.92 -39.77 8.59
C TYR A 92 -14.54 -41.15 9.19
N ASP A 93 -15.15 -41.50 10.31
CA ASP A 93 -15.11 -42.84 10.89
C ASP A 93 -16.08 -43.76 10.13
N ASP A 94 -15.57 -44.51 9.15
CA ASP A 94 -16.25 -45.62 8.49
C ASP A 94 -15.33 -46.84 8.46
N GLU A 95 -15.07 -47.45 9.63
CA GLU A 95 -14.50 -48.81 9.72
C GLU A 95 -15.61 -49.88 9.63
N ASP A 96 -16.06 -50.17 8.41
CA ASP A 96 -16.68 -51.44 8.03
C ASP A 96 -16.08 -51.92 6.70
N ASP A 97 -15.18 -52.91 6.73
CA ASP A 97 -15.36 -54.15 5.95
C ASP A 97 -14.12 -55.10 6.03
N SER A 98 -14.47 -56.35 6.37
CA SER A 98 -13.89 -57.66 6.06
C SER A 98 -12.37 -57.88 5.81
N GLY A 99 -11.82 -58.88 6.53
CA GLY A 99 -10.91 -59.84 5.91
C GLY A 99 -9.76 -60.41 6.75
N ARG A 100 -10.03 -61.43 7.59
CA ARG A 100 -9.29 -62.71 7.59
C ARG A 100 -9.95 -63.81 8.42
#